data_AF-A0A0F9B5L3-F1
#
_entry.id   AF-A0A0F9B5L3-F1
#
_cell.length_a   1.000
_cell.length_b   1.000
_cell.length_c   1.000
_cell.angle_alpha   90.00
_cell.angle_beta   90.00
_cell.angle_gamma   90.00
#
_symmetry.space_group_name_H-M   'P 1'
#
loop_
_entity.id
_entity.type
_entity.pdbx_description
1 polymer ?
#
loop_
_entity_poly.entity_id
_entity_poly.type
_entity_poly.pdbx_seq_one_letter_code
_entity_poly.pdbx_strand_id
1 'polypeptide(L)' 'MRDVHYGPTFWQTIGLLAHCHFNNKAELVKELTRINRKPVARQQVYTIIKTAIEAGFLDGNPFEECPQ' A
#
# COMPACT_ATOMS: atom_id res chain seq x y z
N MET A 1 21.25 -17.61 -2.68
CA MET A 1 20.76 -16.33 -2.10
C MET A 1 19.37 -16.58 -1.55
N ARG A 2 19.15 -16.38 -0.25
CA ARG A 2 17.80 -16.49 0.33
C ARG A 2 17.01 -15.29 -0.19
N ASP A 3 16.01 -15.55 -1.00
CA ASP A 3 14.99 -14.59 -1.42
C ASP A 3 14.34 -14.06 -0.13
N VAL A 4 14.75 -12.89 0.35
CA VAL A 4 14.18 -12.35 1.58
C VAL A 4 12.77 -11.89 1.23
N HIS A 5 11.80 -12.69 1.67
CA HIS A 5 10.38 -12.55 1.36
C HIS A 5 9.80 -11.28 2.01
N TYR A 6 10.05 -10.13 1.40
CA TYR A 6 9.40 -8.90 1.80
C TYR A 6 8.14 -8.70 0.96
N GLY A 7 7.02 -8.42 1.63
CA GLY A 7 5.82 -7.89 1.00
C GLY A 7 6.07 -6.48 0.43
N PRO A 8 5.02 -5.70 0.15
CA PRO A 8 5.23 -4.35 -0.35
C PRO A 8 6.02 -3.54 0.67
N THR A 9 7.04 -2.83 0.22
CA THR A 9 7.77 -1.89 1.08
C THR A 9 6.93 -0.64 1.31
N PHE A 10 7.25 0.07 2.40
CA PHE A 10 6.70 1.38 2.69
C PHE A 10 6.84 2.32 1.49
N TRP A 11 8.06 2.46 0.96
CA TRP A 11 8.36 3.36 -0.14
C TRP A 11 7.70 2.98 -1.46
N GLN A 12 7.54 1.69 -1.77
CA GLN A 12 6.77 1.27 -2.95
C GLN A 12 5.31 1.71 -2.85
N THR A 13 4.70 1.58 -1.68
CA THR A 13 3.30 1.94 -1.47
C THR A 13 3.10 3.44 -1.58
N ILE A 14 3.97 4.24 -0.94
CA ILE A 14 3.92 5.70 -1.01
C ILE A 14 4.26 6.22 -2.41
N GLY A 15 5.25 5.64 -3.08
CA GLY A 15 5.59 6.00 -4.45
C GLY A 15 4.44 5.76 -5.42
N LEU A 16 3.72 4.64 -5.28
CA LEU A 16 2.52 4.38 -6.08
C LEU A 16 1.40 5.38 -5.79
N LEU A 17 1.12 5.65 -4.51
CA LEU A 17 0.10 6.63 -4.12
C LEU A 17 0.43 8.05 -4.64
N ALA A 18 1.71 8.39 -4.75
CA ALA A 18 2.15 9.68 -5.26
C ALA A 18 2.12 9.80 -6.79
N HIS A 19 2.08 8.68 -7.54
CA HIS A 19 2.23 8.67 -9.00
C HIS A 19 1.01 8.10 -9.75
N CYS A 20 0.12 7.40 -9.04
CA CYS A 20 -1.02 6.73 -9.62
C CYS A 20 -2.30 7.11 -8.85
N HIS A 21 -3.38 7.26 -9.58
CA HIS A 21 -4.71 7.40 -8.99
C HIS A 21 -5.33 6.01 -8.79
N PHE A 22 -5.80 5.73 -7.58
CA PHE A 22 -6.49 4.50 -7.23
C PHE A 22 -7.84 4.86 -6.63
N ASN A 23 -8.92 4.25 -7.11
CA ASN A 23 -10.28 4.54 -6.62
C ASN A 23 -10.53 3.92 -5.24
N ASN A 24 -9.83 2.83 -4.93
CA ASN A 24 -9.97 2.13 -3.67
C ASN A 24 -8.71 1.34 -3.34
N LYS A 25 -8.66 0.85 -2.11
CA LYS A 25 -7.52 0.11 -1.56
C LYS A 25 -7.27 -1.22 -2.27
N ALA A 26 -8.30 -1.85 -2.84
CA ALA A 26 -8.15 -3.11 -3.54
C ALA A 26 -7.39 -2.96 -4.87
N GLU A 27 -7.57 -1.83 -5.57
CA GLU A 27 -6.79 -1.50 -6.76
C GLU A 27 -5.30 -1.33 -6.43
N LEU A 28 -4.98 -0.61 -5.36
CA LEU A 28 -3.60 -0.47 -4.87
C LEU A 28 -2.97 -1.82 -4.52
N VAL A 29 -3.70 -2.69 -3.81
CA VAL A 29 -3.23 -4.05 -3.46
C VAL A 29 -2.99 -4.91 -4.69
N LYS A 30 -3.87 -4.82 -5.70
CA LYS A 30 -3.72 -5.52 -6.98
C LYS A 30 -2.46 -5.06 -7.70
N GLU A 31 -2.20 -3.75 -7.71
CA GLU A 31 -1.03 -3.18 -8.36
C GLU A 31 0.27 -3.53 -7.63
N LEU A 32 0.27 -3.49 -6.30
CA LEU A 32 1.38 -3.96 -5.48
C LEU A 32 1.65 -5.46 -5.67
N THR A 33 0.60 -6.28 -5.80
CA THR A 33 0.73 -7.71 -6.11
C THR A 33 1.37 -7.94 -7.47
N ARG A 34 0.95 -7.16 -8.48
CA ARG A 34 1.50 -7.21 -9.84
C ARG A 34 2.99 -6.86 -9.85
N ILE A 35 3.38 -5.78 -9.18
CA ILE A 35 4.77 -5.30 -9.13
C ILE A 35 5.67 -6.26 -8.34
N ASN A 36 5.21 -6.74 -7.18
CA ASN A 36 5.98 -7.66 -6.34
C ASN A 36 5.97 -9.11 -6.86
N ARG A 37 5.17 -9.41 -7.90
CA ARG A 37 4.97 -10.75 -8.47
C ARG A 37 4.58 -11.80 -7.44
N LYS A 38 4.00 -11.37 -6.33
CA LYS A 38 3.62 -12.18 -5.16
C LYS A 38 2.38 -11.58 -4.50
N PRO A 39 1.49 -12.39 -3.91
CA PRO A 39 0.31 -11.88 -3.21
C PRO A 39 0.67 -10.88 -2.11
N VAL A 40 -0.02 -9.74 -2.12
CA VAL A 40 0.11 -8.71 -1.06
C VAL A 40 -1.11 -8.79 -0.15
N ALA A 41 -0.87 -8.95 1.15
CA ALA A 41 -1.95 -8.95 2.12
C ALA A 41 -2.49 -7.53 2.30
N ARG A 42 -3.83 -7.39 2.29
CA ARG A 42 -4.47 -6.07 2.51
C ARG A 42 -3.98 -5.42 3.80
N GLN A 43 -3.84 -6.19 4.89
CA GLN A 43 -3.38 -5.71 6.19
C GLN A 43 -2.01 -5.03 6.13
N GLN A 44 -1.08 -5.51 5.30
CA GLN A 44 0.23 -4.87 5.15
C GLN A 44 0.10 -3.46 4.57
N VAL A 45 -0.78 -3.30 3.57
CA VAL A 45 -1.08 -1.99 2.97
C VAL A 45 -1.77 -1.07 3.98
N TYR A 46 -2.70 -1.58 4.79
CA TYR A 46 -3.30 -0.81 5.89
C TYR A 46 -2.26 -0.31 6.89
N THR A 47 -1.36 -1.19 7.34
CA THR A 47 -0.29 -0.82 8.26
C THR A 47 0.60 0.27 7.66
N ILE A 48 0.99 0.13 6.39
CA ILE A 48 1.83 1.12 5.71
C ILE A 48 1.12 2.49 5.60
N ILE A 49 -0.15 2.51 5.17
CA ILE A 49 -0.92 3.75 5.06
C ILE A 49 -1.04 4.42 6.42
N LYS A 50 -1.37 3.65 7.47
CA LYS A 50 -1.47 4.17 8.83
C LYS A 50 -0.14 4.78 9.29
N THR A 51 0.96 4.04 9.12
CA THR A 51 2.31 4.54 9.49
C THR A 51 2.69 5.78 8.70
N ALA A 52 2.29 5.89 7.43
CA ALA A 52 2.58 7.07 6.62
C ALA A 52 1.80 8.31 7.08
N ILE A 53 0.56 8.13 7.53
CA ILE A 53 -0.22 9.21 8.16
C ILE A 53 0.44 9.64 9.47
N GLU A 54 0.78 8.68 10.35
CA GLU A 54 1.44 8.95 11.63
C GLU A 54 2.79 9.66 11.46
N ALA A 55 3.51 9.37 10.38
CA ALA A 55 4.79 9.99 10.05
C ALA A 55 4.66 11.29 9.22
N GLY A 56 3.44 11.73 8.88
CA GLY A 56 3.19 12.97 8.15
C GLY A 56 3.48 12.92 6.64
N PHE A 57 3.58 11.73 6.04
CA PHE A 57 3.72 11.56 4.58
C PHE A 57 2.38 11.57 3.84
N LEU A 58 1.28 11.34 4.56
CA LEU A 58 -0.09 11.42 4.04
C LEU A 58 -0.93 12.26 5.00
N ASP A 59 -1.75 13.16 4.46
CA ASP A 59 -2.64 14.01 5.26
C ASP A 59 -3.81 13.21 5.89
N GLY A 60 -4.08 12.01 5.37
CA GLY A 60 -5.15 11.15 5.83
C GLY A 60 -5.24 9.85 5.03
N ASN A 61 -6.27 9.05 5.27
CA ASN A 61 -6.52 7.84 4.47
C ASN A 61 -6.88 8.27 3.03
N PRO A 62 -6.11 7.88 2.00
CA PRO A 62 -6.36 8.29 0.62
C PRO A 62 -7.56 7.58 -0.01
N PHE A 63 -8.18 6.66 0.72
CA PHE A 63 -9.37 5.92 0.28
C PHE A 63 -10.51 6.22 1.23
N GLU A 64 -11.69 6.49 0.67
CA GLU A 64 -12.92 6.59 1.46
C GLU A 64 -13.05 5.36 2.38
N GLU A 65 -13.41 5.60 3.63
CA GLU A 65 -13.72 4.52 4.56
C GLU A 65 -15.00 3.84 4.08
N CYS A 66 -14.88 2.72 3.38
CA CYS A 66 -16.01 1.81 3.24
C CYS A 66 -16.38 1.35 4.66
N PRO A 67 -17.63 1.56 5.11
CA PRO A 67 -18.10 0.96 6.36
C PRO A 67 -17.89 -0.56 6.29
N GLN A 68 -17.29 -1.11 7.35
CA GLN A 68 -16.95 -2.53 7.48
C GLN A 68 -18.19 -3.41 7.54
#